data_AF-A0A2D4G3V0-F1
#
_entry.id   AF-A0A2D4G3V0-F1
#
_cell.length_a   1.000
_cell.length_b   1.000
_cell.length_c   1.000
_cell.angle_alpha   90.00
_cell.angle_beta   90.00
_cell.angle_gamma   90.00
#
_symmetry.space_group_name_H-M   'P 1'
#
loop_
_entity.id
_entity.type
_entity.pdbx_description
1 polymer ?
#
loop_
_entity_poly.entity_id
_entity_poly.type
_entity_poly.pdbx_seq_one_letter_code
_entity_poly.pdbx_strand_id
1 'polypeptide(L)'
;KEKGYPIRVYFISSGEATGQITEQVQLSYMQKQCTSYLAFVKRRVKDVISPIVFEVTYSLGEHIVEKEEKELPVLKPVLRWKGGQKISQKNQTIFERNCQSDDCAADLKLQCKLFLSSVDNRAPYLALGAVKNISLNITIANIGDDAYDTNIAFNFSRELFFIKMWQKVGTISISDRHVHHFYCC
;
A
#
# COMPACT_ATOMS: atom_id res chain seq x y z
N LYS A 1 -24.18 18.55 2.74
CA LYS A 1 -23.06 19.37 2.23
C LYS A 1 -21.83 19.02 3.06
N GLU A 2 -21.01 18.08 2.61
CA GLU A 2 -19.72 17.81 3.27
C GLU A 2 -18.84 19.05 3.09
N LYS A 3 -18.48 19.71 4.20
CA LYS A 3 -17.47 20.78 4.17
C LYS A 3 -16.17 20.11 3.75
N GLY A 4 -15.74 20.34 2.51
CA GLY A 4 -14.48 19.83 2.00
C GLY A 4 -13.33 20.20 2.94
N TYR A 5 -12.47 19.22 3.24
CA TYR A 5 -11.28 19.47 4.03
C TYR A 5 -10.45 20.60 3.39
N PRO A 6 -9.87 21.50 4.20
CA PRO A 6 -9.10 22.62 3.66
C PRO A 6 -7.91 22.10 2.84
N ILE A 7 -7.75 22.64 1.63
CA ILE A 7 -6.65 22.28 0.73
C ILE A 7 -5.31 22.69 1.37
N ARG A 8 -4.43 21.71 1.58
CA ARG A 8 -3.11 21.89 2.24
C ARG A 8 -1.93 22.00 1.26
N VAL A 9 -2.12 21.50 0.04
CA VAL A 9 -1.14 21.46 -1.04
C VAL A 9 -1.74 22.11 -2.27
N TYR A 10 -0.94 22.82 -3.05
CA TYR A 10 -1.36 23.45 -4.30
C TYR A 10 -0.38 23.13 -5.42
N PHE A 11 -0.87 23.19 -6.64
CA PHE A 11 -0.08 23.11 -7.85
C PHE A 11 0.08 24.50 -8.45
N ILE A 12 1.08 24.69 -9.30
CA ILE A 12 1.23 25.90 -10.10
C ILE A 12 0.85 25.55 -11.53
N SER A 13 -0.25 26.12 -12.01
CA SER A 13 -0.73 25.94 -13.38
C SER A 13 -0.90 27.31 -14.00
N SER A 14 -0.24 27.57 -15.13
CA SER A 14 -0.31 28.86 -15.84
C SER A 14 -0.03 30.08 -14.96
N GLY A 15 0.83 29.93 -13.93
CA GLY A 15 1.19 31.00 -12.99
C GLY A 15 0.23 31.16 -11.80
N GLU A 16 -0.88 30.43 -11.75
CA GLU A 16 -1.83 30.48 -10.63
C GLU A 16 -1.73 29.25 -9.72
N ALA A 17 -1.95 29.46 -8.43
CA ALA A 17 -1.97 28.40 -7.42
C ALA A 17 -3.35 27.72 -7.39
N THR A 18 -3.40 26.45 -7.79
CA THR A 18 -4.66 25.69 -7.91
C THR A 18 -4.64 24.42 -7.05
N GLY A 19 -5.81 23.96 -6.60
CA GLY A 19 -5.93 22.71 -5.84
C GLY A 19 -6.09 21.46 -6.72
N GLN A 20 -6.28 21.65 -8.02
CA GLN A 20 -6.55 20.61 -8.99
C GLN A 20 -5.93 21.02 -10.34
N ILE A 21 -5.45 20.03 -11.07
CA ILE A 21 -5.00 20.15 -12.45
C ILE A 21 -5.93 19.32 -13.33
N THR A 22 -6.28 19.83 -14.51
CA THR A 22 -7.04 19.10 -15.52
C THR A 22 -6.27 19.18 -16.83
N GLU A 23 -5.98 18.03 -17.42
CA GLU A 23 -5.27 17.94 -18.70
C GLU A 23 -5.91 16.89 -19.60
N GLN A 24 -5.66 17.02 -20.91
CA GLN A 24 -6.01 16.04 -21.91
C GLN A 24 -4.77 15.25 -22.28
N VAL A 25 -4.89 13.92 -22.29
CA VAL A 25 -3.79 13.02 -22.65
C VAL A 25 -4.23 12.17 -23.83
N GLN A 26 -3.41 12.15 -24.89
CA GLN A 26 -3.63 11.30 -26.06
C GLN A 26 -2.88 9.99 -25.88
N LEU A 27 -3.61 8.89 -25.85
CA LEU A 27 -3.03 7.56 -25.64
C LEU A 27 -3.03 6.77 -26.95
N SER A 28 -1.87 6.22 -27.28
CA SER A 28 -1.69 5.28 -28.39
C SER A 28 -1.78 3.83 -27.89
N TYR A 29 -2.17 2.92 -28.78
CA TYR A 29 -2.31 1.51 -28.44
C TYR A 29 -0.99 0.93 -27.87
N MET A 30 -1.09 0.26 -26.72
CA MET A 30 0.03 -0.36 -25.98
C MET A 30 1.15 0.58 -25.51
N GLN A 31 1.01 1.90 -25.69
CA GLN A 31 2.02 2.87 -25.25
C GLN A 31 1.64 3.47 -23.89
N LYS A 32 2.58 3.46 -22.95
CA LYS A 32 2.41 4.13 -21.65
C LYS A 32 2.89 5.57 -21.76
N GLN A 33 2.11 6.50 -21.24
CA GLN A 33 2.48 7.90 -21.10
C GLN A 33 2.37 8.31 -19.63
N CYS A 34 3.41 8.97 -19.12
CA CYS A 34 3.49 9.42 -17.74
C CYS A 34 3.77 10.93 -17.72
N THR A 35 3.03 11.66 -16.89
CA THR A 35 3.25 13.09 -16.64
C THR A 35 3.50 13.28 -15.15
N SER A 36 4.51 14.08 -14.81
CA SER A 36 4.87 14.40 -13.43
C SER A 36 4.39 15.80 -13.08
N TYR A 37 3.81 15.96 -11.89
CA TYR A 37 3.37 17.25 -11.38
C TYR A 37 4.09 17.58 -10.08
N LEU A 38 4.53 18.83 -9.93
CA LEU A 38 5.11 19.33 -8.69
C LEU A 38 4.03 20.01 -7.86
N ALA A 39 3.89 19.55 -6.62
CA ALA A 39 2.91 20.05 -5.67
C ALA A 39 3.63 20.74 -4.50
N PHE A 40 3.14 21.90 -4.07
CA PHE A 40 3.74 22.72 -3.03
C PHE A 40 2.87 22.75 -1.78
N VAL A 41 3.48 22.54 -0.62
CA VAL A 41 2.79 22.62 0.68
C VAL A 41 2.58 24.09 1.06
N LYS A 42 1.40 24.43 1.57
CA LYS A 42 1.15 25.78 2.12
C LYS A 42 2.03 26.04 3.33
N ARG A 43 2.55 27.27 3.47
CA ARG A 43 3.39 27.67 4.62
C ARG A 43 2.72 27.49 5.98
N ARG A 44 1.39 27.61 6.06
CA ARG A 44 0.62 27.49 7.32
C ARG A 44 -0.44 26.41 7.16
N VAL A 45 -0.09 25.19 7.56
CA VAL A 45 -0.99 24.03 7.61
C VAL A 45 -1.29 23.72 9.07
N LYS A 46 -2.58 23.74 9.46
CA LYS A 46 -3.01 23.40 10.82
C LYS A 46 -3.07 21.89 11.04
N ASP A 47 -3.63 21.17 10.06
CA ASP A 47 -3.73 19.72 10.10
C ASP A 47 -2.52 19.10 9.41
N VAL A 48 -1.51 18.78 10.20
CA VAL A 48 -0.36 17.97 9.76
C VAL A 48 -0.56 16.49 10.08
N ILE A 49 -1.67 16.11 10.74
CA ILE A 49 -1.94 14.76 11.25
C ILE A 49 -2.56 13.86 10.19
N SER A 50 -3.53 14.36 9.44
CA SER A 50 -4.19 13.57 8.40
C SER A 50 -3.26 13.41 7.19
N PRO A 51 -3.24 12.25 6.50
CA PRO A 51 -2.51 12.11 5.25
C PRO A 51 -3.06 13.07 4.18
N ILE A 52 -2.19 13.56 3.30
CA ILE A 52 -2.59 14.29 2.09
C ILE A 52 -2.95 13.23 1.04
N VAL A 53 -4.19 13.23 0.59
CA VAL A 53 -4.69 12.31 -0.43
C VAL A 53 -4.66 12.99 -1.79
N PHE A 54 -3.97 12.38 -2.74
CA PHE A 54 -3.99 12.75 -4.15
C PHE A 54 -4.93 11.81 -4.89
N GLU A 55 -5.94 12.39 -5.53
CA GLU A 55 -6.93 11.66 -6.32
C GLU A 55 -6.80 12.03 -7.79
N VAL A 56 -6.62 11.04 -8.64
CA VAL A 56 -6.61 11.19 -10.10
C VAL A 56 -7.85 10.53 -10.66
N THR A 57 -8.71 11.33 -11.28
CA THR A 57 -9.89 10.85 -12.02
C THR A 57 -9.66 11.03 -13.51
N TYR A 58 -10.13 10.09 -14.30
CA TYR A 58 -10.01 10.15 -15.76
C TYR A 58 -11.32 9.77 -16.43
N SER A 59 -11.50 10.24 -17.66
CA SER A 59 -12.67 9.94 -18.48
C SER A 59 -12.24 9.80 -19.93
N LEU A 60 -13.05 9.10 -20.72
CA LEU A 60 -12.76 8.93 -22.13
C LEU A 60 -13.13 10.22 -22.88
N GLY A 61 -12.15 10.81 -23.55
CA GLY A 61 -12.37 11.93 -24.47
C GLY A 61 -12.92 11.49 -25.82
N GLU A 62 -12.91 12.39 -26.80
CA GLU A 62 -13.29 12.05 -28.17
C GLU A 62 -12.29 11.08 -28.82
N HIS A 63 -12.82 10.09 -29.52
CA HIS A 63 -11.99 9.14 -30.25
C HIS A 63 -11.53 9.78 -31.57
N ILE A 64 -10.24 10.11 -31.65
CA ILE A 64 -9.62 10.65 -32.85
C ILE A 64 -9.21 9.47 -33.73
N VAL A 65 -9.85 9.32 -34.88
CA VAL A 65 -9.48 8.38 -35.94
C VAL A 65 -9.21 9.18 -37.20
N GLU A 66 -8.13 8.88 -37.89
CA GLU A 66 -7.88 9.47 -39.21
C GLU A 66 -9.05 9.13 -40.15
N LYS A 67 -9.51 10.12 -40.92
CA LYS A 67 -10.60 9.96 -41.89
C LYS A 67 -10.13 9.08 -43.04
N GLU A 68 -10.22 7.77 -42.86
CA GLU A 68 -10.21 6.82 -43.96
C GLU A 68 -11.66 6.52 -44.36
N GLU A 69 -11.94 6.46 -45.67
CA GLU A 69 -13.22 5.98 -46.20
C GLU A 69 -13.38 4.49 -45.85
N LYS A 70 -13.93 4.21 -44.67
CA LYS A 70 -14.21 2.85 -44.19
C LYS A 70 -15.69 2.52 -44.38
N GLU A 71 -15.97 1.31 -44.86
CA GLU A 71 -17.32 0.77 -45.09
C GLU A 71 -18.15 0.62 -43.78
N LEU A 72 -17.49 0.59 -42.63
CA LEU A 72 -18.11 0.40 -41.32
C LEU A 72 -17.98 1.65 -40.44
N PRO A 73 -19.01 1.98 -39.63
CA PRO A 73 -18.95 3.10 -38.71
C PRO A 73 -17.87 2.86 -37.64
N VAL A 74 -17.17 3.94 -37.28
CA VAL A 74 -16.12 3.91 -36.25
C VAL A 74 -16.71 3.47 -34.91
N LEU A 75 -16.15 2.40 -34.34
CA LEU A 75 -16.55 1.91 -33.02
C LEU A 75 -16.10 2.88 -31.93
N LYS A 76 -16.98 3.14 -30.95
CA LYS A 76 -16.65 3.96 -29.79
C LYS A 76 -16.02 3.07 -28.70
N PRO A 77 -14.78 3.33 -28.27
CA PRO A 77 -14.20 2.59 -27.17
C PRO A 77 -14.98 2.85 -25.88
N VAL A 78 -14.97 1.88 -24.97
CA VAL A 78 -15.58 1.99 -23.64
C VAL A 78 -14.53 1.65 -22.59
N LEU A 79 -14.38 2.51 -21.58
CA LEU A 79 -13.48 2.25 -20.47
C LEU A 79 -14.03 1.11 -19.60
N ARG A 80 -13.29 0.00 -19.55
CA ARG A 80 -13.60 -1.14 -18.67
C ARG A 80 -12.98 -0.90 -17.29
N TRP A 81 -13.80 -0.98 -16.23
CA TRP A 81 -13.34 -0.84 -14.85
C TRP A 81 -12.73 -2.15 -14.38
N LYS A 82 -11.56 -2.10 -13.74
CA LYS A 82 -11.02 -3.29 -13.05
C LYS A 82 -11.71 -3.44 -11.69
N GLY A 83 -12.40 -4.56 -11.47
CA GLY A 83 -12.76 -5.05 -10.13
C GLY A 83 -13.79 -4.23 -9.34
N GLY A 84 -14.67 -3.45 -9.99
CA GLY A 84 -15.76 -2.75 -9.30
C GLY A 84 -15.36 -1.42 -8.61
N GLN A 85 -14.14 -0.93 -8.81
CA GLN A 85 -13.72 0.39 -8.31
C GLN A 85 -14.13 1.53 -9.26
N LYS A 86 -14.19 2.76 -8.75
CA LYS A 86 -14.45 4.00 -9.52
C LYS A 86 -13.31 4.27 -10.52
N ILE A 87 -13.56 5.09 -11.55
CA ILE A 87 -12.55 5.58 -12.51
C ILE A 87 -11.66 6.65 -11.84
N SER A 88 -11.01 6.24 -10.76
CA SER A 88 -10.23 7.07 -9.87
C SER A 88 -9.10 6.25 -9.25
N GLN A 89 -7.92 6.83 -9.16
CA GLN A 89 -6.78 6.28 -8.44
C GLN A 89 -6.43 7.22 -7.30
N LYS A 90 -6.20 6.68 -6.11
CA LYS A 90 -5.89 7.44 -4.90
C LYS A 90 -4.55 7.00 -4.35
N ASN A 91 -3.67 7.96 -4.13
CA ASN A 91 -2.43 7.80 -3.38
C ASN A 91 -2.42 8.77 -2.20
N GLN A 92 -1.58 8.50 -1.22
CA GLN A 92 -1.47 9.33 -0.02
C GLN A 92 -0.01 9.59 0.36
N THR A 93 0.22 10.75 0.98
CA THR A 93 1.52 11.15 1.53
C THR A 93 1.31 11.73 2.93
N ILE A 94 2.26 11.49 3.82
CA ILE A 94 2.18 11.89 5.23
C ILE A 94 3.23 12.96 5.50
N PHE A 95 2.94 13.88 6.42
CA PHE A 95 3.93 14.83 6.92
C PHE A 95 4.89 14.13 7.88
N GLU A 96 6.18 14.33 7.68
CA GLU A 96 7.22 14.03 8.68
C GLU A 96 6.92 14.79 9.98
N ARG A 97 7.07 14.11 11.12
CA ARG A 97 6.85 14.71 12.44
C ARG A 97 7.76 14.06 13.47
N ASN A 98 8.09 14.84 14.49
CA ASN A 98 8.88 14.42 15.64
C ASN A 98 10.25 13.83 15.27
N CYS A 99 10.81 14.24 14.13
CA CYS A 99 12.13 13.80 13.69
C CYS A 99 13.19 14.46 14.58
N GLN A 100 14.02 13.65 15.24
CA GLN A 100 15.20 14.11 15.96
C GLN A 100 16.46 14.03 15.08
N SER A 101 16.45 13.16 14.07
CA SER A 101 17.51 13.06 13.05
C SER A 101 17.22 13.91 11.82
N ASP A 102 18.28 14.30 11.10
CA ASP A 102 18.17 15.10 9.87
C ASP A 102 17.39 14.37 8.75
N ASP A 103 17.48 13.05 8.70
CA ASP A 103 16.84 12.20 7.69
C ASP A 103 15.54 11.52 8.19
N CYS A 104 15.08 11.84 9.40
CA CYS A 104 13.89 11.26 10.05
C CYS A 104 13.85 9.72 9.98
N ALA A 105 14.99 9.05 10.20
CA ALA A 105 15.12 7.63 9.96
C ALA A 105 14.56 6.80 11.11
N ALA A 106 13.52 6.00 10.83
CA ALA A 106 13.03 4.97 11.73
C ALA A 106 13.98 3.75 11.75
N ASP A 107 14.13 3.10 12.91
CA ASP A 107 14.89 1.85 13.05
C ASP A 107 14.01 0.76 13.68
N LEU A 108 13.19 0.14 12.84
CA LEU A 108 12.30 -0.94 13.22
C LEU A 108 13.07 -2.25 13.41
N LYS A 109 13.09 -2.77 14.63
CA LYS A 109 13.60 -4.10 14.97
C LYS A 109 12.43 -5.06 15.15
N LEU A 110 12.53 -6.20 14.48
CA LEU A 110 11.61 -7.32 14.64
C LEU A 110 12.38 -8.52 15.20
N GLN A 111 11.96 -9.01 16.35
CA GLN A 111 12.45 -10.25 16.92
C GLN A 111 11.31 -11.25 16.99
N CYS A 112 11.52 -12.45 16.44
CA CYS A 112 10.56 -13.53 16.45
C CYS A 112 11.16 -14.75 17.13
N LYS A 113 10.44 -15.33 18.07
CA LYS A 113 10.83 -16.55 18.76
C LYS A 113 9.71 -17.58 18.66
N LEU A 114 10.05 -18.74 18.14
CA LEU A 114 9.16 -19.88 18.08
C LEU A 114 8.82 -20.37 19.51
N PHE A 115 7.54 -20.54 19.78
CA PHE A 115 7.00 -21.03 21.04
C PHE A 115 6.13 -22.26 20.76
N LEU A 116 6.67 -23.43 21.11
CA LEU A 116 6.01 -24.72 20.98
C LEU A 116 5.77 -25.27 22.38
N SER A 117 4.50 -25.43 22.78
CA SER A 117 4.15 -25.84 24.15
C SER A 117 4.56 -27.28 24.50
N SER A 118 4.98 -28.10 23.52
CA SER A 118 5.21 -29.54 23.68
C SER A 118 6.52 -30.05 23.06
N VAL A 119 7.42 -29.16 22.62
CA VAL A 119 8.70 -29.53 22.00
C VAL A 119 9.83 -28.99 22.85
N ASP A 120 10.84 -29.83 23.13
CA ASP A 120 12.04 -29.43 23.86
C ASP A 120 12.68 -28.21 23.16
N ASN A 121 12.94 -27.13 23.91
CA ASN A 121 13.54 -25.88 23.40
C ASN A 121 14.91 -26.09 22.72
N ARG A 122 15.49 -27.29 22.83
CA ARG A 122 16.76 -27.69 22.25
C ARG A 122 16.65 -28.39 20.89
N ALA A 123 15.44 -28.79 20.47
CA ALA A 123 15.24 -29.45 19.18
C ALA A 123 15.24 -28.42 18.04
N PRO A 124 16.16 -28.51 17.06
CA PRO A 124 16.21 -27.56 15.94
C PRO A 124 15.15 -27.84 14.87
N TYR A 125 14.25 -28.81 15.10
CA TYR A 125 13.27 -29.28 14.12
C TYR A 125 11.89 -29.41 14.75
N LEU A 126 10.87 -29.22 13.91
CA LEU A 126 9.48 -29.50 14.26
C LEU A 126 9.07 -30.82 13.60
N ALA A 127 8.81 -31.86 14.40
CA ALA A 127 8.29 -33.11 13.87
C ALA A 127 6.84 -32.92 13.37
N LEU A 128 6.58 -33.34 12.13
CA LEU A 128 5.26 -33.26 11.52
C LEU A 128 4.24 -34.04 12.36
N GLY A 129 3.08 -33.45 12.61
CA GLY A 129 2.02 -34.04 13.46
C GLY A 129 2.26 -33.96 14.98
N ALA A 130 3.45 -33.53 15.43
CA ALA A 130 3.74 -33.39 16.87
C ALA A 130 3.01 -32.20 17.52
N VAL A 131 2.67 -31.17 16.72
CA VAL A 131 1.89 -30.01 17.16
C VAL A 131 0.79 -29.70 16.17
N LYS A 132 -0.37 -29.28 16.68
CA LYS A 132 -1.48 -28.75 15.87
C LYS A 132 -1.38 -27.24 15.67
N ASN A 133 -0.76 -26.56 16.63
CA ASN A 133 -0.63 -25.11 16.69
C ASN A 133 0.81 -24.73 16.97
N ILE A 134 1.32 -23.80 16.18
CA ILE A 134 2.61 -23.14 16.32
C ILE A 134 2.33 -21.74 16.84
N SER A 135 3.02 -21.30 17.89
CA SER A 135 2.94 -19.90 18.33
C SER A 135 4.27 -19.21 18.12
N LEU A 136 4.24 -17.96 17.68
CA LEU A 136 5.40 -17.11 17.52
C LEU A 136 5.28 -15.98 18.54
N ASN A 137 6.27 -15.84 19.40
CA ASN A 137 6.42 -14.67 20.26
C ASN A 137 7.21 -13.61 19.50
N ILE A 138 6.56 -12.46 19.27
CA ILE A 138 7.06 -11.40 18.41
C ILE A 138 7.19 -10.13 19.24
N THR A 139 8.40 -9.58 19.20
CA THR A 139 8.74 -8.29 19.78
C THR A 139 9.07 -7.34 18.65
N ILE A 140 8.40 -6.19 18.65
CA ILE A 140 8.65 -5.10 17.71
C ILE A 140 9.17 -3.93 18.53
N ALA A 141 10.28 -3.34 18.10
CA ALA A 141 10.82 -2.14 18.70
C ALA A 141 11.15 -1.13 17.60
N ASN A 142 11.05 0.16 17.91
CA ASN A 142 11.61 1.22 17.09
C ASN A 142 12.68 1.93 17.92
N ILE A 143 13.91 1.94 17.42
CA ILE A 143 15.07 2.57 18.10
C ILE A 143 15.44 3.89 17.40
N GLY A 144 14.77 4.23 16.29
CA GLY A 144 14.94 5.49 15.57
C GLY A 144 13.77 6.45 15.78
N ASP A 145 13.58 7.36 14.82
CA ASP A 145 12.47 8.31 14.80
C ASP A 145 11.12 7.64 14.53
N ASP A 146 10.02 8.36 14.76
CA ASP A 146 8.65 7.86 14.62
C ASP A 146 8.38 7.21 13.25
N ALA A 147 7.94 5.94 13.25
CA ALA A 147 7.63 5.17 12.04
C ALA A 147 6.13 5.21 11.70
N TYR A 148 5.77 5.92 10.63
CA TYR A 148 4.38 6.02 10.16
C TYR A 148 4.02 4.88 9.19
N ASP A 149 2.77 4.43 9.23
CA ASP A 149 2.25 3.32 8.39
C ASP A 149 3.06 2.01 8.52
N THR A 150 3.48 1.71 9.75
CA THR A 150 4.23 0.48 10.03
C THR A 150 3.34 -0.74 9.84
N ASN A 151 3.73 -1.61 8.90
CA ASN A 151 3.06 -2.86 8.60
C ASN A 151 4.01 -4.05 8.82
N ILE A 152 3.47 -5.17 9.28
CA ILE A 152 4.23 -6.41 9.46
C ILE A 152 3.67 -7.48 8.53
N ALA A 153 4.54 -8.05 7.71
CA ALA A 153 4.20 -9.12 6.78
C ALA A 153 4.86 -10.43 7.23
N PHE A 154 4.06 -11.50 7.30
CA PHE A 154 4.56 -12.85 7.53
C PHE A 154 4.42 -13.65 6.26
N ASN A 155 5.52 -14.23 5.81
CA ASN A 155 5.52 -15.19 4.73
C ASN A 155 5.70 -16.59 5.32
N PHE A 156 4.65 -17.38 5.29
CA PHE A 156 4.65 -18.76 5.75
C PHE A 156 4.25 -19.68 4.61
N SER A 157 4.68 -20.93 4.71
CA SER A 157 4.39 -21.95 3.70
C SER A 157 2.89 -22.25 3.60
N ARG A 158 2.46 -22.83 2.47
CA ARG A 158 1.04 -23.02 2.12
C ARG A 158 0.26 -23.95 3.07
N GLU A 159 0.98 -24.76 3.82
CA GLU A 159 0.47 -25.74 4.79
C GLU A 159 0.10 -25.06 6.11
N LEU A 160 0.65 -23.88 6.34
CA LEU A 160 0.42 -23.05 7.50
C LEU A 160 -0.69 -22.02 7.22
N PHE A 161 -1.55 -21.81 8.20
CA PHE A 161 -2.54 -20.73 8.17
C PHE A 161 -2.58 -19.97 9.48
N PHE A 162 -2.78 -18.65 9.36
CA PHE A 162 -2.95 -17.77 10.51
C PHE A 162 -4.22 -18.11 11.28
N ILE A 163 -4.11 -18.25 12.60
CA ILE A 163 -5.25 -18.47 13.50
C ILE A 163 -5.66 -17.15 14.17
N LYS A 164 -4.72 -16.50 14.87
CA LYS A 164 -4.97 -15.29 15.67
C LYS A 164 -3.69 -14.61 16.12
N MET A 165 -3.84 -13.34 16.52
CA MET A 165 -2.81 -12.53 17.16
C MET A 165 -3.31 -12.03 18.53
N TRP A 166 -2.47 -12.12 19.56
CA TRP A 166 -2.76 -11.55 20.89
C TRP A 166 -1.88 -10.31 21.14
N GLN A 167 -2.48 -9.21 21.60
CA GLN A 167 -1.84 -7.87 21.60
C GLN A 167 -1.03 -7.51 22.86
N LYS A 168 -1.05 -8.28 23.96
CA LYS A 168 -0.29 -7.92 25.17
C LYS A 168 1.25 -8.06 25.00
N VAL A 169 1.65 -9.04 24.19
CA VAL A 169 2.99 -9.37 23.68
C VAL A 169 2.67 -10.13 22.40
N GLY A 170 3.14 -9.69 21.23
CA GLY A 170 2.66 -10.13 19.92
C GLY A 170 2.78 -11.65 19.74
N THR A 171 1.77 -12.40 20.15
CA THR A 171 1.77 -13.86 20.02
C THR A 171 0.93 -14.22 18.82
N ILE A 172 1.56 -14.68 17.74
CA ILE A 172 0.88 -15.14 16.53
C ILE A 172 0.76 -16.65 16.57
N SER A 173 -0.47 -17.16 16.56
CA SER A 173 -0.72 -18.59 16.44
C SER A 173 -1.01 -18.96 14.99
N ILE A 174 -0.33 -19.99 14.50
CA ILE A 174 -0.39 -20.54 13.14
C ILE A 174 -0.72 -22.04 13.28
N SER A 175 -1.58 -22.60 12.44
CA SER A 175 -1.91 -24.03 12.48
C SER A 175 -1.58 -24.69 11.13
N ASP A 176 -1.21 -25.97 11.20
CA ASP A 176 -0.90 -26.81 10.04
C ASP A 176 -2.17 -27.54 9.56
N ARG A 177 -2.44 -27.47 8.27
CA ARG A 177 -3.49 -28.26 7.60
C ARG A 177 -2.82 -29.37 6.78
N HIS A 178 -2.68 -30.55 7.40
CA HIS A 178 -2.40 -31.84 6.75
C HIS A 178 -1.17 -31.88 5.81
N VAL A 179 -0.04 -32.30 6.40
CA VAL A 179 1.12 -33.06 5.86
C VAL A 179 1.29 -33.12 4.34
N HIS A 180 2.41 -32.57 3.82
CA HIS A 180 3.36 -33.26 2.92
C HIS A 180 4.72 -32.52 2.91
N HIS A 181 5.78 -33.25 2.51
CA HIS A 181 7.21 -33.01 2.79
C HIS A 181 7.77 -31.60 2.52
N PHE A 182 8.60 -31.13 3.47
CA PHE A 182 9.56 -30.04 3.25
C PHE A 182 10.99 -30.58 3.29
N TYR A 183 11.73 -30.39 2.20
CA TYR A 183 13.18 -30.32 2.22
C TYR A 183 13.56 -28.85 2.33
N CYS A 184 14.47 -28.50 3.25
CA CYS A 184 15.04 -27.16 3.33
C CYS A 184 16.52 -27.23 2.99
N CYS A 185 16.93 -26.46 1.98
CA CYS A 185 18.31 -25.95 1.91
C CYS A 185 18.47 -24.83 2.94
#